data_AF-A0A5J5L1J6-F1
#
_entry.id   AF-A0A5J5L1J6-F1
#
_cell.length_a   1.000
_cell.length_b   1.000
_cell.length_c   1.000
_cell.angle_alpha   90.00
_cell.angle_beta   90.00
_cell.angle_gamma   90.00
#
_symmetry.space_group_name_H-M   'P 1'
#
loop_
_entity.id
_entity.type
_entity.pdbx_description
1 polymer ?
#
loop_
_entity_poly.entity_id
_entity_poly.type
_entity_poly.pdbx_seq_one_letter_code
_entity_poly.pdbx_strand_id
1 'polypeptide(L)' 'MAVPKRKLSRANTRMRRSQWKAKAPKLVRSVENGKTVYSLPHQAKLVTDSAGTALYYEYKGRKVADA' A
#
# COMPACT_ATOMS: atom_id res chain seq x y z
N MET A 1 10.31 -3.16 40.24
CA MET A 1 10.08 -2.41 39.00
C MET A 1 11.32 -2.56 38.11
N ALA A 2 11.17 -2.99 36.86
CA ALA A 2 12.32 -3.17 35.97
C ALA A 2 12.73 -1.83 35.35
N VAL A 3 14.02 -1.49 35.46
CA VAL A 3 14.60 -0.26 34.87
C VAL A 3 15.88 -0.59 34.10
N PRO A 4 16.15 0.09 32.98
CA PRO A 4 17.41 -0.08 32.26
C PRO A 4 18.61 0.33 33.14
N LYS A 5 19.54 -0.60 33.36
CA LYS A 5 20.74 -0.32 34.16
C LYS A 5 21.73 0.62 33.46
N ARG A 6 21.74 0.62 32.13
CA ARG A 6 22.66 1.42 31.30
C ARG A 6 21.96 1.95 30.05
N LYS A 7 22.46 3.08 29.54
CA LYS A 7 22.09 3.59 28.22
C LYS A 7 22.62 2.65 27.14
N LEU A 8 21.78 2.35 26.14
CA LEU A 8 22.18 1.58 24.97
C LEU A 8 23.17 2.38 24.10
N SER A 9 24.18 1.69 23.57
CA SER A 9 25.09 2.29 22.60
C SER A 9 24.36 2.71 21.32
N ARG A 10 24.92 3.69 20.60
CA ARG A 10 24.38 4.14 19.31
C ARG A 10 24.37 3.00 18.28
N ALA A 11 25.39 2.14 18.30
CA ALA A 11 25.48 0.96 17.43
C ALA A 11 24.35 -0.04 17.70
N ASN A 12 24.11 -0.42 18.96
CA ASN A 12 23.05 -1.38 19.32
C ASN A 12 21.65 -0.84 18.99
N THR A 13 21.43 0.46 19.17
CA THR A 13 20.17 1.11 18.81
C THR A 13 19.94 1.07 17.29
N ARG A 14 20.97 1.37 16.49
CA ARG A 14 20.91 1.31 15.03
C ARG A 14 20.70 -0.11 14.53
N MET A 15 21.41 -1.09 15.10
CA MET A 15 21.25 -2.51 14.77
C MET A 15 19.84 -3.00 15.06
N ARG A 16 19.26 -2.67 16.22
CA ARG A 16 17.87 -3.06 16.50
C ARG A 16 16.88 -2.43 15.52
N ARG A 17 17.06 -1.13 15.22
CA ARG A 17 16.19 -0.39 14.29
C ARG A 17 16.40 -0.75 12.83
N SER A 18 17.53 -1.37 12.44
CA SER A 18 17.76 -1.74 11.04
C SER A 18 16.77 -2.81 10.55
N GLN A 19 16.21 -3.61 11.46
CA GLN A 19 15.16 -4.58 11.17
C GLN A 19 13.77 -3.94 10.99
N TRP A 20 13.59 -2.69 11.43
CA TRP A 20 12.32 -1.97 11.35
C TRP A 20 12.19 -1.32 9.98
N LYS A 21 11.96 -2.17 8.98
CA LYS A 21 11.75 -1.77 7.58
C LYS A 21 10.32 -2.03 7.17
N ALA A 22 9.74 -1.06 6.46
CA ALA A 22 8.45 -1.25 5.81
C ALA A 22 8.58 -2.30 4.71
N LYS A 23 7.55 -3.14 4.57
CA LYS A 23 7.43 -4.06 3.43
C LYS A 23 6.64 -3.35 2.35
N ALA A 24 7.14 -3.40 1.11
CA ALA A 24 6.39 -2.89 -0.04
C ALA A 24 5.12 -3.75 -0.24
N PRO A 25 3.97 -3.13 -0.54
CA PRO A 25 2.76 -3.87 -0.86
C PRO A 25 2.94 -4.63 -2.18
N LYS A 26 2.30 -5.79 -2.29
CA LYS A 26 2.21 -6.53 -3.55
C LYS A 26 1.16 -5.83 -4.41
N LEU A 27 1.52 -5.44 -5.63
CA LEU A 27 0.64 -4.78 -6.59
C LEU A 27 0.42 -5.68 -7.80
N VAL A 28 -0.79 -5.61 -8.37
CA VAL A 28 -1.17 -6.28 -9.62
C VAL A 28 -1.15 -5.24 -10.73
N ARG A 29 -0.55 -5.62 -11.86
CA ARG A 29 -0.48 -4.79 -13.07
C ARG A 29 -1.69 -5.07 -13.97
N SER A 30 -2.41 -4.03 -14.36
CA SER A 30 -3.46 -4.07 -15.40
C SER A 30 -3.14 -3.09 -16.53
N VAL A 31 -3.73 -3.31 -17.71
CA VAL A 31 -3.69 -2.36 -18.83
C VAL A 31 -5.10 -1.81 -19.02
N GLU A 32 -5.26 -0.51 -18.87
CA GLU A 32 -6.54 0.19 -18.96
C GLU A 32 -6.38 1.36 -19.93
N ASN A 33 -7.20 1.40 -20.99
CA ASN A 33 -7.12 2.43 -22.04
C ASN A 33 -5.70 2.63 -22.60
N GLY A 34 -4.93 1.54 -22.73
CA GLY A 34 -3.55 1.55 -23.22
C GLY A 34 -2.49 1.99 -22.20
N LYS A 35 -2.87 2.34 -20.96
CA LYS A 35 -1.96 2.73 -19.86
C LYS A 35 -1.78 1.59 -18.87
N THR A 36 -0.57 1.48 -18.31
CA THR A 36 -0.29 0.52 -17.24
C THR A 36 -0.74 1.09 -15.90
N VAL A 37 -1.66 0.39 -15.22
CA VAL A 37 -2.21 0.76 -13.91
C VAL A 37 -1.84 -0.32 -12.88
N TYR A 38 -1.64 0.11 -11.63
CA TYR A 38 -1.35 -0.77 -10.51
C TYR A 38 -2.48 -0.73 -9.49
N SER A 39 -2.90 -1.90 -9.02
CA SER A 39 -3.92 -2.03 -7.98
C SER A 39 -3.49 -3.03 -6.91
N LEU A 40 -4.09 -2.93 -5.72
CA LEU A 40 -3.90 -3.94 -4.69
C LEU A 40 -4.70 -5.21 -5.04
N PRO A 41 -4.12 -6.41 -4.82
CA PRO A 41 -4.86 -7.64 -5.00
C PRO A 41 -6.02 -7.71 -4.01
N HIS A 42 -7.13 -8.31 -4.45
CA HIS A 42 -8.35 -8.52 -3.65
C HIS A 42 -9.01 -7.24 -3.12
N GLN A 43 -8.76 -6.10 -3.75
CA GLN A 43 -9.44 -4.84 -3.46
C GLN A 43 -10.24 -4.36 -4.67
N ALA A 44 -11.33 -3.65 -4.43
CA ALA A 44 -12.03 -2.93 -5.48
C ALA A 44 -11.17 -1.73 -5.93
N LYS A 45 -11.05 -1.53 -7.23
CA LYS A 45 -10.34 -0.37 -7.79
C LYS A 45 -11.34 0.75 -8.06
N LEU A 46 -10.89 2.00 -7.91
CA LEU A 46 -11.68 3.14 -8.33
C LEU A 46 -11.55 3.31 -9.85
N VAL A 47 -12.68 3.35 -10.55
CA VAL A 47 -12.75 3.66 -11.98
C VAL A 47 -13.04 5.15 -12.13
N THR A 48 -12.21 5.82 -12.95
CA THR A 48 -12.31 7.25 -13.22
C THR A 48 -12.58 7.52 -14.70
N ASP A 49 -13.26 8.62 -15.00
CA ASP A 49 -13.38 9.14 -16.37
C ASP A 49 -12.06 9.75 -16.87
N SER A 50 -11.99 10.05 -18.15
CA SER A 50 -10.94 10.81 -18.85
C SER A 50 -10.58 12.14 -18.19
N ALA A 51 -11.54 12.80 -17.53
CA ALA A 51 -11.34 14.03 -16.76
C ALA A 51 -10.88 13.79 -15.30
N GLY A 52 -10.74 12.54 -14.86
CA GLY A 52 -10.33 12.18 -13.49
C GLY A 52 -11.47 12.12 -12.47
N THR A 53 -12.71 12.33 -12.89
CA THR A 53 -13.90 12.20 -12.03
C THR A 53 -14.09 10.74 -11.59
N ALA A 54 -14.30 10.53 -10.30
CA ALA A 54 -14.58 9.23 -9.71
C ALA A 54 -15.99 8.75 -10.11
N LEU A 55 -16.09 7.55 -10.71
CA LEU A 55 -17.37 7.03 -11.21
C LEU A 55 -17.92 5.93 -10.29
N TYR A 56 -17.16 4.87 -10.09
CA TYR A 56 -17.57 3.74 -9.26
C TYR A 56 -16.38 2.89 -8.84
N TYR A 57 -16.60 2.07 -7.81
CA TYR A 57 -15.67 1.02 -7.43
C TYR A 57 -15.98 -0.27 -8.21
N GLU A 58 -14.97 -0.83 -8.85
CA GLU A 58 -15.04 -2.06 -9.63
C GLU A 58 -14.25 -3.19 -8.96
N TYR A 59 -14.83 -4.39 -8.92
CA TYR A 59 -14.13 -5.61 -8.54
C TYR A 59 -14.46 -6.75 -9.49
N LYS A 60 -13.43 -7.39 -10.05
CA LYS A 60 -13.56 -8.50 -11.00
C LYS A 60 -14.55 -8.19 -12.15
N GLY A 61 -14.50 -7.00 -12.74
CA GLY A 61 -15.35 -6.62 -13.87
C GLY A 61 -16.79 -6.22 -13.49
N ARG A 62 -17.12 -6.10 -12.20
CA ARG A 62 -18.46 -5.70 -11.74
C ARG A 62 -18.38 -4.43 -10.90
N LYS A 63 -19.36 -3.55 -11.09
CA LYS A 63 -19.60 -2.40 -10.21
C LYS A 63 -20.03 -2.93 -8.83
N VAL A 64 -19.29 -2.52 -7.80
CA VAL A 64 -19.54 -2.91 -6.40
C VAL A 64 -20.21 -1.79 -5.63
N ALA A 65 -19.80 -0.54 -5.88
CA ALA A 65 -20.35 0.65 -5.21
C ALA A 65 -20.22 1.88 -6.10
N ASP A 66 -21.10 2.86 -5.91
CA ASP A 66 -20.91 4.22 -6.40
C ASP A 66 -19.74 4.89 -5.66
N ALA A 67 -19.08 5.83 -6.34
CA ALA A 67 -17.91 6.53 -5.82
C ALA A 67 -18.25 7.72 -4.91
#